data_AF-A0AAD4GA74-F1
#
_entry.id   AF-A0AAD4GA74-F1
#
_cell.length_a   1.000
_cell.length_b   1.000
_cell.length_c   1.000
_cell.angle_alpha   90.00
_cell.angle_beta   90.00
_cell.angle_gamma   90.00
#
_symmetry.space_group_name_H-M   'P 1'
#
loop_
_entity.id
_entity.type
_entity.pdbx_description
1 polymer ?
#
loop_
_entity_poly.entity_id
_entity_poly.type
_entity_poly.pdbx_seq_one_letter_code
_entity_poly.pdbx_strand_id
1 'polypeptide(L)'
;MPTRISSKIEIKRKHIHCPKTRLPSQHKEFILPKSTKNCLGGEALGGDGKILNDPHDVADYVKIDQVLSLLADLPLDTLQVIEQFTADHFAILLTAIAEEYPRSHAKLTYLEEDKKLLVMQPSSTHEAFIVALTSAIGTFTNGIGYNPYNYNFGSSLNKSLFYTQPDGSSARAIPDYQLVMENNSNRAPGTPLIPKWIGEVSFTASPSYTRKHLRQVVKSQPSVDLAFMIRIEELPKWASPSKDARVQKLRSQPFRAYKDFIPALPAGSLGPVVVEDFTWISITRVTFELYLRRPDGRLVVDSSLQDNHSARGILFPTSAMENINLLLSKASECLIESLISEMEASQEDVQAIEQVRRSEARLEVPWDLVLRSFRSAVLTAAYERYIDWYGSGKRKPTTTDSSRKTLRSGRQVP
;
A
#
# COMPACT_ATOMS: atom_id res chain seq x y z
N MET A 1 -39.62 27.05 39.07
CA MET A 1 -38.37 27.48 39.73
C MET A 1 -37.89 26.32 40.59
N PRO A 2 -36.86 25.58 40.15
CA PRO A 2 -35.68 25.48 41.02
C PRO A 2 -34.34 25.57 40.26
N THR A 3 -33.50 26.46 40.80
CA THR A 3 -32.07 26.30 41.12
C THR A 3 -31.15 25.49 40.20
N ARG A 4 -30.41 26.21 39.35
CA ARG A 4 -29.16 25.77 38.71
C ARG A 4 -28.03 25.73 39.74
N ILE A 5 -27.47 24.55 40.00
CA ILE A 5 -26.17 24.40 40.68
C ILE A 5 -25.12 24.26 39.58
N SER A 6 -24.26 25.26 39.46
CA SER A 6 -23.08 25.26 38.59
C SER A 6 -21.87 24.80 39.41
N SER A 7 -21.38 23.59 39.15
CA SER A 7 -20.07 23.14 39.64
C SER A 7 -19.01 23.44 38.59
N LYS A 8 -18.15 24.43 38.90
CA LYS A 8 -16.91 24.69 38.18
C LYS A 8 -15.88 23.62 38.58
N ILE A 9 -15.42 22.83 37.62
CA ILE A 9 -14.26 21.96 37.80
C ILE A 9 -13.01 22.76 37.38
N GLU A 10 -12.18 23.06 38.36
CA GLU A 10 -10.91 23.74 38.22
C GLU A 10 -9.80 22.71 37.97
N ILE A 11 -9.33 22.60 36.72
CA ILE A 11 -8.22 21.69 36.37
C ILE A 11 -6.89 22.42 36.63
N LYS A 12 -6.24 22.11 37.76
CA LYS A 12 -4.87 22.51 38.05
C LYS A 12 -3.90 21.80 37.11
N ARG A 13 -3.37 22.53 36.12
CA ARG A 13 -2.21 22.08 35.31
C ARG A 13 -0.95 22.15 36.16
N LYS A 14 -0.37 21.00 36.51
CA LYS A 14 1.01 20.92 37.01
C LYS A 14 1.98 21.14 35.85
N HIS A 15 2.76 22.21 35.93
CA HIS A 15 3.92 22.43 35.07
C HIS A 15 5.01 21.39 35.39
N ILE A 16 5.33 20.54 34.43
CA ILE A 16 6.55 19.72 34.46
C ILE A 16 7.62 20.49 33.69
N HIS A 17 8.68 20.84 34.42
CA HIS A 17 9.85 21.57 33.94
C HIS A 17 10.76 20.59 33.20
N CYS A 18 11.03 20.83 31.91
CA CYS A 18 11.97 20.05 31.12
C CYS A 18 13.31 20.82 31.04
N PRO A 19 14.41 20.31 31.60
CA PRO A 19 15.68 21.02 31.59
C PRO A 19 16.33 20.95 30.19
N LYS A 20 16.78 22.12 29.72
CA LYS A 20 17.61 22.29 28.53
C LYS A 20 18.96 21.61 28.74
N THR A 21 19.32 20.64 27.89
CA THR A 21 20.71 20.16 27.75
C THR A 21 21.32 20.70 26.46
N ARG A 22 22.44 21.41 26.62
CA ARG A 22 23.36 21.86 25.56
C ARG A 22 23.92 20.64 24.81
N LEU A 23 23.93 20.71 23.49
CA LEU A 23 24.75 19.85 22.64
C LEU A 23 26.22 20.31 22.68
N PRO A 24 27.19 19.43 22.95
CA PRO A 24 28.57 19.68 22.60
C PRO A 24 28.81 19.32 21.12
N SER A 25 29.44 20.25 20.41
CA SER A 25 30.10 20.04 19.13
C SER A 25 31.25 19.03 19.29
N GLN A 26 31.16 17.86 18.68
CA GLN A 26 32.32 17.03 18.39
C GLN A 26 32.16 16.35 17.02
N HIS A 27 33.14 16.63 16.15
CA HIS A 27 33.45 15.82 14.98
C HIS A 27 33.58 14.34 15.40
N LYS A 28 32.83 13.46 14.74
CA LYS A 28 33.09 12.02 14.77
C LYS A 28 33.25 11.53 13.33
N GLU A 29 34.43 10.99 13.07
CA GLU A 29 34.73 10.17 11.90
C GLU A 29 33.74 9.00 11.80
N PHE A 30 33.29 8.72 10.59
CA PHE A 30 32.46 7.56 10.28
C PHE A 30 33.28 6.28 10.42
N ILE A 31 33.09 5.57 11.53
CA ILE A 31 33.46 4.16 11.66
C ILE A 31 32.18 3.34 11.48
N LEU A 32 32.17 2.47 10.47
CA LEU A 32 31.11 1.49 10.19
C LEU A 32 30.70 0.71 11.46
N PRO A 33 29.39 0.59 11.78
CA PRO A 33 28.94 -0.18 12.94
C PRO A 33 29.00 -1.70 12.72
N LYS A 34 29.38 -2.42 13.78
CA LYS A 34 29.64 -3.87 13.87
C LYS A 34 28.37 -4.76 13.95
N SER A 35 27.25 -4.45 13.31
CA SER A 35 26.01 -5.24 13.54
C SER A 35 25.84 -6.49 12.69
N THR A 36 26.61 -6.71 11.62
CA THR A 36 26.62 -8.01 10.89
C THR A 36 27.35 -9.13 11.63
N LYS A 37 27.92 -8.88 12.81
CA LYS A 37 28.62 -9.90 13.62
C LYS A 37 27.79 -10.56 14.71
N ASN A 38 26.60 -10.06 15.03
CA ASN A 38 25.88 -10.51 16.22
C ASN A 38 24.80 -11.58 15.97
N CYS A 39 24.71 -12.14 14.76
CA CYS A 39 24.00 -13.42 14.55
C CYS A 39 24.83 -14.65 14.95
N LEU A 40 26.05 -14.46 15.45
CA LEU A 40 26.92 -15.52 15.94
C LEU A 40 27.34 -15.22 17.38
N GLY A 41 26.74 -15.92 18.34
CA GLY A 41 27.02 -15.73 19.75
C GLY A 41 26.37 -16.76 20.66
N GLY A 42 26.58 -18.05 20.38
CA GLY A 42 26.52 -19.12 21.37
C GLY A 42 27.92 -19.71 21.53
N GLU A 43 28.55 -19.49 22.68
CA GLU A 43 29.80 -20.10 23.13
C GLU A 43 29.64 -21.65 23.17
N ALA A 44 30.58 -22.53 22.85
CA ALA A 44 31.99 -22.46 22.50
C ALA A 44 32.41 -23.77 21.78
N LEU A 45 33.53 -23.69 21.04
CA LEU A 45 34.41 -24.77 20.55
C LEU A 45 33.98 -25.61 19.33
N GLY A 46 34.53 -25.22 18.17
CA GLY A 46 34.98 -26.14 17.13
C GLY A 46 34.29 -26.02 15.77
N GLY A 47 35.07 -25.68 14.72
CA GLY A 47 34.75 -26.05 13.33
C GLY A 47 34.30 -24.91 12.41
N ASP A 48 35.24 -24.48 11.56
CA ASP A 48 35.05 -23.88 10.22
C ASP A 48 34.25 -22.59 10.07
N GLY A 49 34.99 -21.48 10.09
CA GLY A 49 34.58 -20.25 9.43
C GLY A 49 34.42 -20.48 7.93
N LYS A 50 33.19 -20.71 7.46
CA LYS A 50 32.85 -20.59 6.05
C LYS A 50 32.91 -19.11 5.65
N ILE A 51 33.97 -18.76 4.95
CA ILE A 51 33.98 -17.61 4.04
C ILE A 51 32.88 -17.88 3.01
N LEU A 52 31.98 -16.92 2.77
CA LEU A 52 31.00 -16.95 1.69
C LEU A 52 31.76 -17.07 0.36
N ASN A 53 31.97 -18.32 -0.07
CA ASN A 53 32.75 -18.68 -1.27
C ASN A 53 31.83 -19.03 -2.45
N ASP A 54 30.51 -18.96 -2.28
CA ASP A 54 29.59 -19.17 -3.39
C ASP A 54 29.30 -17.83 -4.08
N PRO A 55 29.68 -17.65 -5.36
CA PRO A 55 29.33 -16.46 -6.13
C PRO A 55 27.82 -16.25 -6.27
N HIS A 56 26.99 -17.27 -6.05
CA HIS A 56 25.52 -17.13 -5.98
C HIS A 56 25.09 -16.35 -4.73
N ASP A 57 25.64 -16.65 -3.55
CA ASP A 57 25.29 -15.94 -2.31
C ASP A 57 25.60 -14.44 -2.43
N VAL A 58 26.74 -14.07 -3.01
CA VAL A 58 27.15 -12.67 -3.16
C VAL A 58 26.22 -11.90 -4.13
N ALA A 59 25.78 -12.52 -5.22
CA ALA A 59 24.89 -11.88 -6.18
C ALA A 59 23.49 -11.62 -5.60
N ASP A 60 23.03 -12.50 -4.73
CA ASP A 60 21.73 -12.41 -4.07
C ASP A 60 21.73 -11.23 -3.07
N TYR A 61 22.79 -11.07 -2.26
CA TYR A 61 22.93 -9.90 -1.37
C TYR A 61 22.97 -8.57 -2.12
N VAL A 62 23.61 -8.50 -3.29
CA VAL A 62 23.67 -7.26 -4.09
C VAL A 62 22.28 -6.80 -4.54
N LYS A 63 21.39 -7.73 -4.88
CA LYS A 63 20.00 -7.40 -5.26
C LYS A 63 19.20 -6.88 -4.06
N ILE A 64 19.39 -7.47 -2.88
CA ILE A 64 18.73 -7.00 -1.66
C ILE A 64 19.21 -5.59 -1.31
N ASP A 65 20.53 -5.35 -1.31
CA ASP A 65 21.12 -4.02 -1.04
C ASP A 65 20.65 -2.97 -2.06
N GLN A 66 20.50 -3.37 -3.33
CA GLN A 66 19.94 -2.50 -4.36
C GLN A 66 18.51 -2.07 -4.01
N VAL A 67 17.66 -3.00 -3.56
CA VAL A 67 16.29 -2.69 -3.15
C VAL A 67 16.30 -1.79 -1.92
N LEU A 68 17.08 -2.13 -0.89
CA LEU A 68 17.15 -1.34 0.35
C LEU A 68 17.63 0.09 0.08
N SER A 69 18.61 0.25 -0.81
CA SER A 69 19.07 1.56 -1.26
C SER A 69 17.97 2.33 -2.02
N LEU A 70 17.21 1.62 -2.87
CA LEU A 70 16.10 2.20 -3.59
C LEU A 70 14.99 2.69 -2.63
N LEU A 71 14.69 1.94 -1.57
CA LEU A 71 13.69 2.31 -0.58
C LEU A 71 13.98 3.65 0.13
N ALA A 72 15.25 4.06 0.22
CA ALA A 72 15.64 5.30 0.87
C ALA A 72 15.32 6.57 0.03
N ASP A 73 15.29 6.45 -1.30
CA ASP A 73 15.20 7.58 -2.23
C ASP A 73 14.16 7.35 -3.35
N LEU A 74 13.19 6.45 -3.13
CA LEU A 74 12.16 6.15 -4.11
C LEU A 74 11.24 7.36 -4.32
N PRO A 75 11.06 7.88 -5.56
CA PRO A 75 10.13 8.96 -5.78
C PRO A 75 8.67 8.50 -5.64
N LEU A 76 7.80 9.37 -5.13
CA LEU A 76 6.35 9.16 -5.09
C LEU A 76 5.78 8.75 -6.46
N ASP A 77 4.81 7.83 -6.44
CA ASP A 77 4.07 7.31 -7.61
C ASP A 77 4.96 6.74 -8.72
N THR A 78 6.22 6.43 -8.40
CA THR A 78 7.16 5.85 -9.36
C THR A 78 7.28 4.36 -9.12
N LEU A 79 6.73 3.58 -10.07
CA LEU A 79 6.96 2.15 -10.13
C LEU A 79 8.38 1.86 -10.63
N GLN A 80 9.15 1.13 -9.83
CA GLN A 80 10.41 0.51 -10.21
C GLN A 80 10.21 -0.99 -10.35
N VAL A 81 10.83 -1.57 -11.38
CA VAL A 81 10.75 -3.00 -11.67
C VAL A 81 12.16 -3.59 -11.56
N ILE A 82 12.32 -4.54 -10.66
CA ILE A 82 13.56 -5.26 -10.44
C ILE A 82 13.39 -6.65 -11.05
N GLU A 83 14.13 -6.89 -12.12
CA GLU A 83 14.09 -8.13 -12.90
C GLU A 83 14.90 -9.24 -12.21
N GLN A 84 14.59 -10.50 -12.54
CA GLN A 84 15.29 -11.68 -12.03
C GLN A 84 15.32 -11.75 -10.49
N PHE A 85 14.25 -11.30 -9.86
CA PHE A 85 14.03 -11.40 -8.43
C PHE A 85 13.36 -12.74 -8.13
N THR A 86 13.88 -13.53 -7.19
CA THR A 86 13.38 -14.90 -6.90
C THR A 86 12.52 -14.88 -5.64
N ALA A 87 11.84 -15.99 -5.36
CA ALA A 87 11.09 -16.15 -4.12
C ALA A 87 11.99 -16.05 -2.89
N ASP A 88 13.21 -16.62 -2.97
CA ASP A 88 14.21 -16.55 -1.90
C ASP A 88 14.69 -15.12 -1.68
N HIS A 89 14.98 -14.35 -2.74
CA HIS A 89 15.28 -12.93 -2.62
C HIS A 89 14.15 -12.18 -1.90
N PHE A 90 12.90 -12.49 -2.24
CA PHE A 90 11.75 -11.83 -1.62
C PHE A 90 11.59 -12.18 -0.15
N ALA A 91 11.80 -13.44 0.22
CA ALA A 91 11.79 -13.86 1.61
C ALA A 91 12.89 -13.14 2.42
N ILE A 92 14.13 -13.10 1.89
CA ILE A 92 15.27 -12.41 2.54
C ILE A 92 14.99 -10.91 2.68
N LEU A 93 14.50 -10.26 1.62
CA LEU A 93 14.17 -8.84 1.63
C LEU A 93 13.14 -8.49 2.72
N LEU A 94 12.09 -9.31 2.85
CA LEU A 94 11.03 -9.07 3.84
C LEU A 94 11.56 -9.18 5.27
N THR A 95 12.46 -10.14 5.53
CA THR A 95 13.14 -10.27 6.83
C THR A 95 14.01 -9.03 7.11
N ALA A 96 14.83 -8.62 6.14
CA ALA A 96 15.68 -7.43 6.28
C ALA A 96 14.88 -6.15 6.55
N ILE A 97 13.74 -5.96 5.88
CA ILE A 97 12.87 -4.80 6.10
C ILE A 97 12.23 -4.83 7.49
N ALA A 98 11.80 -6.00 7.96
CA ALA A 98 11.20 -6.14 9.29
C ALA A 98 12.20 -5.79 10.41
N GLU A 99 13.49 -6.10 10.22
CA GLU A 99 14.55 -5.86 11.19
C GLU A 99 15.08 -4.42 11.13
N GLU A 100 15.28 -3.86 9.94
CA GLU A 100 16.05 -2.61 9.76
C GLU A 100 15.22 -1.41 9.28
N TYR A 101 14.07 -1.64 8.63
CA TYR A 101 13.27 -0.60 7.97
C TYR A 101 11.77 -0.67 8.32
N PRO A 102 11.37 -0.69 9.61
CA PRO A 102 9.95 -0.80 10.01
C PRO A 102 9.08 0.40 9.62
N ARG A 103 9.65 1.42 8.96
CA ARG A 103 8.98 2.67 8.57
C ARG A 103 9.00 2.95 7.06
N SER A 104 9.45 2.01 6.24
CA SER A 104 9.33 2.18 4.79
C SER A 104 7.85 2.14 4.41
N HIS A 105 7.36 3.23 3.80
CA HIS A 105 6.01 3.30 3.24
C HIS A 105 5.92 2.66 1.84
N ALA A 106 7.02 2.10 1.33
CA ALA A 106 7.02 1.50 0.00
C ALA A 106 6.21 0.20 -0.04
N LYS A 107 5.39 0.08 -1.08
CA LYS A 107 4.72 -1.15 -1.48
C LYS A 107 5.69 -2.02 -2.25
N LEU A 108 5.73 -3.29 -1.85
CA LEU A 108 6.49 -4.35 -2.51
C LEU A 108 5.51 -5.39 -3.07
N THR A 109 5.58 -5.64 -4.37
CA THR A 109 4.76 -6.66 -5.03
C THR A 109 5.66 -7.61 -5.81
N TYR A 110 5.68 -8.87 -5.41
CA TYR A 110 6.44 -9.91 -6.09
C TYR A 110 5.56 -10.66 -7.09
N LEU A 111 5.98 -10.64 -8.36
CA LEU A 111 5.39 -11.41 -9.45
C LEU A 111 6.24 -12.65 -9.68
N GLU A 112 5.78 -13.77 -9.13
CA GLU A 112 6.56 -15.01 -9.07
C GLU A 112 6.79 -15.62 -10.45
N GLU A 113 5.74 -15.70 -11.26
CA GLU A 113 5.81 -16.26 -12.62
C GLU A 113 6.78 -15.46 -13.51
N ASP A 114 6.88 -14.15 -13.29
CA ASP A 114 7.76 -13.27 -14.05
C ASP A 114 9.17 -13.13 -13.42
N LYS A 115 9.37 -13.60 -12.18
CA LYS A 115 10.56 -13.34 -11.36
C LYS A 115 10.86 -11.84 -11.25
N LYS A 116 9.86 -11.04 -10.89
CA LYS A 116 9.98 -9.58 -10.78
C LYS A 116 9.54 -9.06 -9.43
N LEU A 117 10.27 -8.09 -8.90
CA LEU A 117 9.84 -7.28 -7.78
C LEU A 117 9.45 -5.90 -8.26
N LEU A 118 8.22 -5.50 -7.92
CA LEU A 118 7.70 -4.16 -8.12
C LEU A 118 7.86 -3.39 -6.83
N VAL A 119 8.50 -2.22 -6.91
CA VAL A 119 8.71 -1.33 -5.76
C VAL A 119 8.08 0.01 -6.10
N MET A 120 7.19 0.49 -5.24
CA MET A 120 6.48 1.76 -5.44
C MET A 120 6.27 2.46 -4.10
N GLN A 121 6.43 3.78 -4.06
CA GLN A 121 5.96 4.57 -2.93
C GLN A 121 4.54 5.09 -3.23
N PRO A 122 3.51 4.64 -2.48
CA PRO A 122 2.14 5.11 -2.69
C PRO A 122 2.02 6.58 -2.31
N SER A 123 1.33 7.38 -3.14
CA SER A 123 0.91 8.73 -2.77
C SER A 123 -0.45 8.74 -2.07
N SER A 124 -0.83 9.91 -1.56
CA SER A 124 -2.19 10.17 -1.09
C SER A 124 -3.28 9.75 -2.10
N THR A 125 -3.04 9.88 -3.42
CA THR A 125 -4.04 9.47 -4.43
C THR A 125 -4.20 7.96 -4.54
N HIS A 126 -3.15 7.19 -4.27
CA HIS A 126 -3.20 5.73 -4.28
C HIS A 126 -4.19 5.19 -3.24
N GLU A 127 -4.17 5.74 -2.02
CA GLU A 127 -4.96 5.22 -0.90
C GLU A 127 -6.39 5.76 -0.84
N ALA A 128 -6.62 6.96 -1.39
CA ALA A 128 -7.87 7.71 -1.17
C ALA A 128 -9.14 6.96 -1.56
N PHE A 129 -9.14 6.26 -2.70
CA PHE A 129 -10.32 5.48 -3.11
C PHE A 129 -10.57 4.29 -2.20
N ILE A 130 -9.51 3.60 -1.78
CA ILE A 130 -9.61 2.43 -0.93
C ILE A 130 -10.13 2.82 0.45
N VAL A 131 -9.65 3.94 1.02
CA VAL A 131 -10.16 4.46 2.29
C VAL A 131 -11.66 4.79 2.18
N ALA A 132 -12.07 5.43 1.09
CA ALA A 132 -13.48 5.77 0.88
C ALA A 132 -14.37 4.52 0.70
N LEU A 133 -13.91 3.53 -0.08
CA LEU A 133 -14.58 2.24 -0.22
C LEU A 133 -14.68 1.50 1.12
N THR A 134 -13.61 1.50 1.92
CA THR A 134 -13.58 0.84 3.24
C THR A 134 -14.69 1.36 4.15
N SER A 135 -14.98 2.67 4.12
CA SER A 135 -16.09 3.24 4.89
C SER A 135 -17.46 2.74 4.42
N ALA A 136 -17.68 2.67 3.10
CA ALA A 136 -18.95 2.18 2.53
C ALA A 136 -19.14 0.68 2.83
N ILE A 137 -18.08 -0.10 2.64
CA ILE A 137 -18.08 -1.55 2.91
C ILE A 137 -18.31 -1.81 4.40
N GLY A 138 -17.64 -1.08 5.29
CA GLY A 138 -17.84 -1.22 6.73
C GLY A 138 -19.28 -0.89 7.16
N THR A 139 -19.89 0.13 6.55
CA THR A 139 -21.30 0.47 6.80
C THR A 139 -22.22 -0.67 6.37
N PHE A 140 -21.97 -1.23 5.19
CA PHE A 140 -22.71 -2.39 4.67
C PHE A 140 -22.54 -3.62 5.57
N THR A 141 -21.31 -4.03 5.88
CA THR A 141 -21.06 -5.25 6.66
C THR A 141 -21.66 -5.15 8.05
N ASN A 142 -21.54 -4.00 8.72
CA ASN A 142 -22.16 -3.78 10.03
C ASN A 142 -23.70 -3.82 9.99
N GLY A 143 -24.29 -3.60 8.81
CA GLY A 143 -25.74 -3.66 8.59
C GLY A 143 -26.30 -5.07 8.41
N ILE A 144 -25.47 -6.09 8.19
CA ILE A 144 -25.92 -7.46 7.84
C ILE A 144 -26.69 -8.15 8.98
N GLY A 145 -26.47 -7.72 10.23
CA GLY A 145 -27.22 -8.23 11.39
C GLY A 145 -26.70 -9.54 11.97
N TYR A 146 -25.43 -9.88 11.76
CA TYR A 146 -24.77 -11.00 12.44
C TYR A 146 -24.31 -10.62 13.86
N ASN A 147 -24.02 -11.61 14.71
CA ASN A 147 -23.42 -11.39 16.02
C ASN A 147 -21.90 -11.09 15.88
N PRO A 148 -21.42 -9.88 16.23
CA PRO A 148 -20.02 -9.50 16.07
C PRO A 148 -19.03 -10.29 16.94
N TYR A 149 -19.53 -11.00 17.96
CA TYR A 149 -18.71 -11.90 18.78
C TYR A 149 -18.43 -13.23 18.09
N ASN A 150 -19.31 -13.65 17.17
CA ASN A 150 -19.22 -14.92 16.45
C ASN A 150 -18.60 -14.73 15.07
N TYR A 151 -18.94 -13.63 14.39
CA TYR A 151 -18.43 -13.30 13.07
C TYR A 151 -17.96 -11.87 13.02
N ASN A 152 -16.92 -11.59 12.24
CA ASN A 152 -16.45 -10.24 12.03
C ASN A 152 -15.97 -10.05 10.59
N PHE A 153 -16.24 -8.88 10.03
CA PHE A 153 -15.65 -8.46 8.76
C PHE A 153 -14.57 -7.42 9.02
N GLY A 154 -13.35 -7.74 8.63
CA GLY A 154 -12.20 -6.86 8.72
C GLY A 154 -11.79 -6.34 7.36
N SER A 155 -11.88 -5.03 7.14
CA SER A 155 -11.15 -4.40 6.03
C SER A 155 -9.72 -4.11 6.47
N SER A 156 -8.75 -4.38 5.60
CA SER A 156 -7.38 -3.98 5.85
C SER A 156 -6.65 -3.59 4.58
N LEU A 157 -5.72 -2.65 4.73
CA LEU A 157 -4.97 -2.05 3.64
C LEU A 157 -3.53 -2.50 3.72
N ASN A 158 -2.92 -2.79 2.57
CA ASN A 158 -1.50 -3.14 2.47
C ASN A 158 -1.06 -4.23 3.46
N LYS A 159 -1.95 -5.18 3.77
CA LYS A 159 -1.68 -6.27 4.71
C LYS A 159 -1.33 -7.55 3.97
N SER A 160 -0.48 -8.34 4.60
CA SER A 160 -0.10 -9.66 4.12
C SER A 160 -1.30 -10.58 4.01
N LEU A 161 -1.42 -11.20 2.85
CA LEU A 161 -2.32 -12.31 2.60
C LEU A 161 -1.48 -13.56 2.35
N PHE A 162 -1.56 -14.52 3.26
CA PHE A 162 -0.85 -15.79 3.16
C PHE A 162 -1.72 -16.84 2.47
N TYR A 163 -1.11 -17.68 1.65
CA TYR A 163 -1.75 -18.82 1.03
C TYR A 163 -0.79 -19.98 0.86
N THR A 164 -1.36 -21.18 0.80
CA THR A 164 -0.62 -22.40 0.48
C THR A 164 -0.65 -22.62 -1.03
N GLN A 165 0.52 -22.82 -1.61
CA GLN A 165 0.67 -23.19 -3.02
C GLN A 165 0.32 -24.67 -3.26
N PRO A 166 0.10 -25.09 -4.52
CA PRO A 166 -0.18 -26.49 -4.84
C PRO A 166 0.90 -27.49 -4.41
N ASP A 167 2.15 -27.04 -4.27
CA ASP A 167 3.27 -27.85 -3.80
C ASP A 167 3.41 -27.92 -2.27
N GLY A 168 2.48 -27.28 -1.53
CA GLY A 168 2.47 -27.19 -0.07
C GLY A 168 3.32 -26.06 0.52
N SER A 169 4.05 -25.30 -0.31
CA SER A 169 4.80 -24.14 0.16
C SER A 169 3.87 -22.99 0.56
N SER A 170 4.33 -22.14 1.50
CA SER A 170 3.61 -20.92 1.87
C SER A 170 4.07 -19.76 1.02
N ALA A 171 3.13 -19.04 0.42
CA ALA A 171 3.37 -17.83 -0.33
C ALA A 171 2.58 -16.66 0.26
N ARG A 172 2.97 -15.46 -0.15
CA ARG A 172 2.45 -14.20 0.38
C ARG A 172 2.18 -13.23 -0.75
N ALA A 173 1.02 -12.60 -0.70
CA ALA A 173 0.68 -11.41 -1.48
C ALA A 173 0.40 -10.23 -0.54
N ILE A 174 0.44 -9.02 -1.09
CA ILE A 174 0.09 -7.79 -0.36
C ILE A 174 -0.84 -6.98 -1.27
N PRO A 175 -2.16 -7.27 -1.26
CA PRO A 175 -3.12 -6.44 -1.98
C PRO A 175 -3.26 -5.08 -1.32
N ASP A 176 -3.66 -4.07 -2.10
CA ASP A 176 -3.91 -2.73 -1.54
C ASP A 176 -5.12 -2.71 -0.62
N TYR A 177 -6.10 -3.56 -0.92
CA TYR A 177 -7.28 -3.75 -0.11
C TYR A 177 -7.58 -5.24 0.06
N GLN A 178 -7.98 -5.63 1.26
CA GLN A 178 -8.63 -6.91 1.51
C GLN A 178 -9.81 -6.74 2.47
N LEU A 179 -10.92 -7.42 2.17
CA LEU A 179 -12.01 -7.70 3.09
C LEU A 179 -11.87 -9.16 3.52
N VAL A 180 -11.71 -9.38 4.82
CA VAL A 180 -11.67 -10.73 5.40
C VAL A 180 -12.90 -10.97 6.24
N MET A 181 -13.39 -12.20 6.21
CA MET A 181 -14.38 -12.71 7.14
C MET A 181 -13.66 -13.57 8.18
N GLU A 182 -14.03 -13.38 9.43
CA GLU A 182 -13.48 -14.06 10.58
C GLU A 182 -14.61 -14.77 11.32
N ASN A 183 -14.43 -16.07 11.60
CA ASN A 183 -15.29 -16.87 12.45
C ASN A 183 -14.62 -17.03 13.81
N ASN A 184 -15.18 -16.35 14.81
CA ASN A 184 -14.72 -16.31 16.18
C ASN A 184 -15.38 -17.39 17.07
N SER A 185 -16.49 -17.99 16.64
CA SER A 185 -17.24 -19.00 17.40
C SER A 185 -16.42 -20.26 17.72
N ASN A 186 -15.51 -20.65 16.80
CA ASN A 186 -14.74 -21.90 16.86
C ASN A 186 -13.22 -21.67 16.90
N ARG A 187 -12.76 -20.60 17.56
CA ARG A 187 -11.35 -20.20 17.53
C ARG A 187 -10.42 -21.19 18.24
N ALA A 188 -9.84 -22.11 17.47
CA ALA A 188 -8.50 -22.59 17.76
C ALA A 188 -7.49 -21.47 17.46
N PRO A 189 -6.41 -21.31 18.26
CA PRO A 189 -5.32 -20.41 17.90
C PRO A 189 -4.81 -20.72 16.50
N GLY A 190 -4.83 -19.75 15.59
CA GLY A 190 -4.32 -19.90 14.22
C GLY A 190 -5.36 -20.22 13.15
N THR A 191 -6.67 -20.18 13.43
CA THR A 191 -7.69 -20.27 12.36
C THR A 191 -7.44 -19.18 11.30
N PRO A 192 -7.26 -19.55 10.02
CA PRO A 192 -6.95 -18.58 8.97
C PRO A 192 -8.14 -17.66 8.70
N LEU A 193 -7.85 -16.39 8.45
CA LEU A 193 -8.82 -15.42 7.96
C LEU A 193 -9.32 -15.85 6.57
N ILE A 194 -10.61 -15.70 6.30
CA ILE A 194 -11.21 -16.07 5.00
C ILE A 194 -11.25 -14.81 4.13
N PRO A 195 -10.34 -14.62 3.15
CA PRO A 195 -10.38 -13.45 2.28
C PRO A 195 -11.59 -13.55 1.36
N LYS A 196 -12.40 -12.50 1.38
CA LYS A 196 -13.62 -12.39 0.59
C LYS A 196 -13.44 -11.45 -0.57
N TRP A 197 -12.98 -10.22 -0.34
CA TRP A 197 -12.75 -9.27 -1.43
C TRP A 197 -11.30 -8.82 -1.44
N ILE A 198 -10.74 -8.60 -2.62
CA ILE A 198 -9.41 -8.05 -2.81
C ILE A 198 -9.42 -6.89 -3.81
N GLY A 199 -8.55 -5.93 -3.60
CA GLY A 199 -8.48 -4.73 -4.42
C GLY A 199 -7.06 -4.28 -4.69
N GLU A 200 -6.86 -3.72 -5.87
CA GLU A 200 -5.60 -3.11 -6.30
C GLU A 200 -5.83 -1.72 -6.91
N VAL A 201 -4.87 -0.84 -6.72
CA VAL A 201 -4.80 0.46 -7.37
C VAL A 201 -3.63 0.47 -8.34
N SER A 202 -3.88 0.99 -9.54
CA SER A 202 -2.90 1.07 -10.62
C SER A 202 -2.83 2.48 -11.16
N PHE A 203 -1.61 2.96 -11.40
CA PHE A 203 -1.35 4.18 -12.15
C PHE A 203 -1.09 3.86 -13.62
N THR A 204 -1.09 4.88 -14.49
CA THR A 204 -0.88 4.77 -15.95
C THR A 204 0.24 3.81 -16.37
N ALA A 205 1.32 3.71 -15.58
CA ALA A 205 2.51 2.91 -15.90
C ALA A 205 2.42 1.41 -15.54
N SER A 206 1.42 0.97 -14.76
CA SER A 206 1.37 -0.39 -14.21
C SER A 206 0.13 -1.27 -14.47
N PRO A 207 -0.87 -0.96 -15.34
CA PRO A 207 -2.11 -1.74 -15.38
C PRO A 207 -1.92 -3.24 -15.68
N SER A 208 -0.95 -3.59 -16.53
CA SER A 208 -0.64 -4.98 -16.86
C SER A 208 -0.06 -5.73 -15.66
N TYR A 209 0.86 -5.11 -14.93
CA TYR A 209 1.47 -5.68 -13.73
C TYR A 209 0.46 -5.82 -12.59
N THR A 210 -0.36 -4.79 -12.35
CA THR A 210 -1.43 -4.85 -11.35
C THR A 210 -2.42 -5.96 -11.68
N ARG A 211 -2.81 -6.11 -12.95
CA ARG A 211 -3.71 -7.19 -13.38
C ARG A 211 -3.07 -8.58 -13.22
N LYS A 212 -1.78 -8.73 -13.52
CA LYS A 212 -1.04 -9.98 -13.28
C LYS A 212 -1.01 -10.33 -11.80
N HIS A 213 -0.69 -9.36 -10.93
CA HIS A 213 -0.72 -9.55 -9.49
C HIS A 213 -2.11 -10.00 -9.03
N LEU A 214 -3.16 -9.28 -9.42
CA LEU A 214 -4.53 -9.62 -9.06
C LEU A 214 -4.92 -11.04 -9.50
N ARG A 215 -4.53 -11.46 -10.73
CA ARG A 215 -4.72 -12.85 -11.20
C ARG A 215 -4.01 -13.87 -10.33
N GLN A 216 -2.75 -13.61 -9.97
CA GLN A 216 -1.96 -14.49 -9.12
C GLN A 216 -2.63 -14.66 -7.75
N VAL A 217 -3.08 -13.56 -7.14
CA VAL A 217 -3.76 -13.61 -5.83
C VAL A 217 -5.06 -14.39 -5.90
N VAL A 218 -5.93 -14.10 -6.88
CA VAL A 218 -7.21 -14.80 -7.06
C VAL A 218 -7.02 -16.29 -7.28
N LYS A 219 -6.06 -16.68 -8.13
CA LYS A 219 -5.76 -18.08 -8.42
C LYS A 219 -5.38 -18.85 -7.16
N SER A 220 -4.68 -18.19 -6.24
CA SER A 220 -4.26 -18.77 -4.97
C SER A 220 -5.28 -18.64 -3.83
N GLN A 221 -6.41 -17.96 -4.06
CA GLN A 221 -7.41 -17.68 -3.03
C GLN A 221 -8.82 -18.05 -3.49
N PRO A 222 -9.20 -19.34 -3.39
CA PRO A 222 -10.51 -19.82 -3.81
C PRO A 222 -11.70 -19.29 -3.01
N SER A 223 -11.49 -18.59 -1.89
CA SER A 223 -12.58 -17.98 -1.11
C SER A 223 -12.95 -16.56 -1.55
N VAL A 224 -12.15 -15.94 -2.44
CA VAL A 224 -12.34 -14.54 -2.86
C VAL A 224 -13.52 -14.42 -3.81
N ASP A 225 -14.60 -13.77 -3.40
CA ASP A 225 -15.80 -13.60 -4.21
C ASP A 225 -15.73 -12.40 -5.16
N LEU A 226 -14.96 -11.37 -4.80
CA LEU A 226 -14.81 -10.14 -5.58
C LEU A 226 -13.34 -9.71 -5.67
N ALA A 227 -12.89 -9.43 -6.88
CA ALA A 227 -11.64 -8.74 -7.13
C ALA A 227 -11.94 -7.40 -7.83
N PHE A 228 -11.25 -6.33 -7.45
CA PHE A 228 -11.39 -5.05 -8.13
C PHE A 228 -10.04 -4.38 -8.39
N MET A 229 -10.02 -3.57 -9.43
CA MET A 229 -8.88 -2.74 -9.81
C MET A 229 -9.35 -1.30 -10.05
N ILE A 230 -8.64 -0.35 -9.46
CA ILE A 230 -8.87 1.08 -9.63
C ILE A 230 -7.71 1.63 -10.45
N ARG A 231 -7.99 2.17 -11.63
CA ARG A 231 -6.99 2.72 -12.53
C ARG A 231 -7.05 4.24 -12.52
N ILE A 232 -5.94 4.84 -12.14
CA ILE A 232 -5.72 6.28 -12.10
C ILE A 232 -4.83 6.65 -13.29
N GLU A 233 -5.41 7.33 -14.27
CA GLU A 233 -4.71 7.79 -15.47
C GLU A 233 -4.21 9.22 -15.26
N GLU A 234 -2.92 9.36 -14.97
CA GLU A 234 -2.20 10.62 -14.88
C GLU A 234 -1.52 10.95 -16.22
N LEU A 235 -1.79 12.13 -16.79
CA LEU A 235 -1.17 12.62 -18.02
C LEU A 235 -0.89 14.14 -17.95
N PRO A 236 0.36 14.58 -18.21
CA PRO A 236 1.55 13.76 -18.43
C PRO A 236 1.93 12.99 -17.15
N LYS A 237 2.68 11.89 -17.30
CA LYS A 237 3.23 11.16 -16.15
C LYS A 237 4.11 12.10 -15.31
N TRP A 238 4.00 12.00 -13.99
CA TRP A 238 4.85 12.75 -13.07
C TRP A 238 6.33 12.61 -13.43
N ALA A 239 7.00 13.76 -13.51
CA ALA A 239 8.44 13.85 -13.63
C ALA A 239 8.92 15.05 -12.81
N SER A 240 9.95 14.83 -11.99
CA SER A 240 10.54 15.90 -11.19
C SER A 240 11.02 17.06 -12.07
N PRO A 241 10.71 18.33 -11.73
CA PRO A 241 11.17 19.50 -12.47
C PRO A 241 12.70 19.64 -12.35
N SER A 242 13.43 19.07 -13.31
CA SER A 242 14.91 19.03 -13.32
C SER A 242 15.55 20.17 -14.11
N LYS A 243 14.83 20.80 -15.06
CA LYS A 243 15.39 21.83 -15.97
C LYS A 243 14.49 23.05 -16.23
N ASP A 244 13.26 23.10 -15.69
CA ASP A 244 12.39 24.27 -15.90
C ASP A 244 12.83 25.43 -14.99
N ALA A 245 13.42 26.47 -15.59
CA ALA A 245 13.93 27.64 -14.88
C ALA A 245 12.86 28.38 -14.06
N ARG A 246 11.60 28.37 -14.50
CA ARG A 246 10.48 29.00 -13.77
C ARG A 246 10.21 28.27 -12.47
N VAL A 247 10.17 26.94 -12.53
CA VAL A 247 9.99 26.10 -11.34
C VAL A 247 11.22 26.19 -10.44
N GLN A 248 12.44 26.24 -10.99
CA GLN A 248 13.65 26.44 -10.17
C GLN A 248 13.62 27.74 -9.36
N LYS A 249 12.92 28.79 -9.82
CA LYS A 249 12.71 30.02 -9.04
C LYS A 249 11.92 29.76 -7.74
N LEU A 250 11.11 28.70 -7.65
CA LEU A 250 10.45 28.33 -6.38
C LEU A 250 11.48 27.90 -5.32
N ARG A 251 12.60 27.30 -5.71
CA ARG A 251 13.66 26.90 -4.77
C ARG A 251 14.43 28.07 -4.17
N SER A 252 14.51 29.20 -4.89
CA SER A 252 15.13 30.41 -4.37
C SER A 252 14.20 31.22 -3.46
N GLN A 253 12.92 30.85 -3.38
CA GLN A 253 11.94 31.47 -2.49
C GLN A 253 11.82 30.70 -1.16
N PRO A 254 11.28 31.35 -0.11
CA PRO A 254 10.84 30.64 1.09
C PRO A 254 9.90 29.50 0.72
N PHE A 255 10.03 28.39 1.45
CA PHE A 255 9.13 27.24 1.32
C PHE A 255 7.67 27.70 1.52
N ARG A 256 6.79 27.36 0.58
CA ARG A 256 5.38 27.73 0.65
C ARG A 256 4.62 26.70 1.47
N ALA A 257 3.80 27.15 2.41
CA ALA A 257 2.88 26.26 3.12
C ALA A 257 1.77 25.77 2.19
N TYR A 258 1.10 24.66 2.55
CA TYR A 258 0.04 24.02 1.75
C TYR A 258 -0.97 25.03 1.17
N LYS A 259 -1.54 25.88 2.03
CA LYS A 259 -2.55 26.88 1.66
C LYS A 259 -2.07 27.94 0.64
N ASP A 260 -0.76 28.19 0.57
CA ASP A 260 -0.14 29.21 -0.28
C ASP A 260 0.42 28.59 -1.57
N PHE A 261 0.56 27.27 -1.61
CA PHE A 261 1.02 26.51 -2.77
C PHE A 261 -0.15 26.01 -3.62
N ILE A 262 -1.20 25.50 -2.99
CA ILE A 262 -2.30 24.84 -3.69
C ILE A 262 -3.25 25.86 -4.34
N PRO A 263 -3.48 25.77 -5.67
CA PRO A 263 -4.41 26.67 -6.35
C PRO A 263 -5.87 26.32 -6.06
N ALA A 264 -6.74 27.31 -6.20
CA ALA A 264 -8.18 27.06 -6.24
C ALA A 264 -8.56 26.32 -7.54
N LEU A 265 -9.20 25.17 -7.41
CA LEU A 265 -9.73 24.41 -8.56
C LEU A 265 -11.24 24.59 -8.69
N PRO A 266 -11.81 24.54 -9.91
CA PRO A 266 -13.26 24.51 -10.12
C PRO A 266 -13.94 23.39 -9.34
N ALA A 267 -15.19 23.57 -8.92
CA ALA A 267 -15.98 22.50 -8.31
C ALA A 267 -16.00 21.25 -9.21
N GLY A 268 -15.86 20.05 -8.63
CA GLY A 268 -15.83 18.79 -9.37
C GLY A 268 -14.57 18.48 -10.20
N SER A 269 -13.65 19.43 -10.39
CA SER A 269 -12.38 19.19 -11.09
C SER A 269 -11.36 18.44 -10.21
N LEU A 270 -10.61 17.53 -10.83
CA LEU A 270 -9.43 16.85 -10.27
C LEU A 270 -8.10 17.44 -10.76
N GLY A 271 -8.10 18.64 -11.35
CA GLY A 271 -6.91 19.29 -11.87
C GLY A 271 -7.00 19.63 -13.37
N PRO A 272 -5.85 19.96 -14.00
CA PRO A 272 -4.49 19.84 -13.46
C PRO A 272 -4.21 20.79 -12.29
N VAL A 273 -3.32 20.38 -11.38
CA VAL A 273 -2.78 21.27 -10.34
C VAL A 273 -1.53 21.93 -10.91
N VAL A 274 -1.66 23.20 -11.28
CA VAL A 274 -0.58 23.97 -11.92
C VAL A 274 -0.10 25.07 -10.98
N VAL A 275 1.22 25.14 -10.75
CA VAL A 275 1.87 26.18 -9.94
C VAL A 275 3.16 26.60 -10.64
N GLU A 276 3.34 27.91 -10.88
CA GLU A 276 4.44 28.48 -11.68
C GLU A 276 4.59 27.81 -13.06
N ASP A 277 3.46 27.70 -13.79
CA ASP A 277 3.34 27.06 -15.11
C ASP A 277 3.76 25.59 -15.18
N PHE A 278 3.87 24.93 -14.03
CA PHE A 278 4.24 23.53 -13.95
C PHE A 278 3.13 22.68 -13.37
N THR A 279 2.81 21.60 -14.07
CA THR A 279 1.78 20.64 -13.68
C THR A 279 2.35 19.68 -12.64
N TRP A 280 1.93 19.85 -11.39
CA TRP A 280 2.34 19.02 -10.27
C TRP A 280 1.63 17.66 -10.27
N ILE A 281 0.39 17.63 -10.74
CA ILE A 281 -0.39 16.41 -10.98
C ILE A 281 -1.53 16.73 -11.95
N SER A 282 -1.90 15.77 -12.79
CA SER A 282 -2.99 15.91 -13.76
C SER A 282 -3.68 14.58 -13.96
N ILE A 283 -4.73 14.34 -13.17
CA ILE A 283 -5.57 13.15 -13.32
C ILE A 283 -6.56 13.40 -14.47
N THR A 284 -6.47 12.55 -15.49
CA THR A 284 -7.31 12.65 -16.70
C THR A 284 -8.47 11.68 -16.68
N ARG A 285 -8.31 10.52 -16.02
CA ARG A 285 -9.36 9.52 -15.91
C ARG A 285 -9.18 8.64 -14.67
N VAL A 286 -10.30 8.25 -14.08
CA VAL A 286 -10.35 7.24 -13.03
C VAL A 286 -11.34 6.15 -13.47
N THR A 287 -10.85 4.93 -13.61
CA THR A 287 -11.63 3.76 -14.05
C THR A 287 -11.70 2.72 -12.94
N PHE A 288 -12.87 2.16 -12.70
CA PHE A 288 -13.05 0.97 -11.87
C PHE A 288 -13.29 -0.25 -12.77
N GLU A 289 -12.63 -1.35 -12.46
CA GLU A 289 -12.82 -2.66 -13.07
C GLU A 289 -13.11 -3.67 -11.94
N LEU A 290 -14.27 -4.32 -11.95
CA LEU A 290 -14.68 -5.31 -10.96
C LEU A 290 -14.84 -6.68 -11.63
N TYR A 291 -14.54 -7.73 -10.87
CA TYR A 291 -14.58 -9.13 -11.29
C TYR A 291 -15.20 -9.96 -10.17
N LEU A 292 -16.37 -10.52 -10.42
CA LEU A 292 -17.14 -11.35 -9.49
C LEU A 292 -16.87 -12.84 -9.76
N ARG A 293 -16.84 -13.65 -8.71
CA ARG A 293 -16.79 -15.11 -8.81
C ARG A 293 -18.04 -15.62 -9.52
N ARG A 294 -17.82 -16.55 -10.46
CA ARG A 294 -18.88 -17.19 -11.23
C ARG A 294 -19.46 -18.39 -10.46
N PRO A 295 -20.68 -18.85 -10.82
CA PRO A 295 -21.28 -20.05 -10.25
C PRO A 295 -20.45 -21.33 -10.43
N ASP A 296 -19.56 -21.37 -11.43
CA ASP A 296 -18.62 -22.48 -11.62
C ASP A 296 -17.44 -22.47 -10.63
N GLY A 297 -17.47 -21.56 -9.66
CA GLY A 297 -16.45 -21.39 -8.64
C GLY A 297 -15.21 -20.64 -9.12
N ARG A 298 -15.15 -20.16 -10.37
CA ARG A 298 -13.96 -19.45 -10.89
C ARG A 298 -14.16 -17.94 -10.85
N LEU A 299 -13.11 -17.22 -10.47
CA LEU A 299 -13.02 -15.77 -10.63
C LEU A 299 -11.97 -15.46 -11.69
N VAL A 300 -12.40 -14.82 -12.78
CA VAL A 300 -11.55 -14.55 -13.95
C VAL A 300 -11.28 -13.05 -14.06
N VAL A 301 -10.03 -12.65 -13.89
CA VAL A 301 -9.60 -11.25 -14.02
C VAL A 301 -9.16 -10.98 -15.46
N ASP A 302 -10.11 -10.65 -16.33
CA ASP A 302 -9.84 -10.30 -17.73
C ASP A 302 -10.75 -9.18 -18.21
N SER A 303 -10.15 -8.05 -18.59
CA SER A 303 -10.86 -6.87 -19.07
C SER A 303 -11.47 -7.00 -20.46
N SER A 304 -11.13 -8.07 -21.21
CA SER A 304 -11.75 -8.35 -22.51
C SER A 304 -13.11 -9.01 -22.38
N LEU A 305 -13.40 -9.60 -21.22
CA LEU A 305 -14.68 -10.20 -20.93
C LEU A 305 -15.66 -9.08 -20.57
N GLN A 306 -16.73 -8.95 -21.35
CA GLN A 306 -17.92 -8.17 -20.98
C GLN A 306 -19.02 -9.18 -20.71
N ASP A 307 -19.14 -9.60 -19.46
CA ASP A 307 -20.15 -10.55 -19.03
C ASP A 307 -20.84 -10.07 -17.75
N ASN A 308 -21.81 -10.84 -17.27
CA ASN A 308 -22.58 -10.50 -16.06
C ASN A 308 -21.77 -10.59 -14.75
N HIS A 309 -20.48 -10.94 -14.82
CA HIS A 309 -19.56 -11.12 -13.69
C HIS A 309 -18.36 -10.16 -13.78
N SER A 310 -18.38 -9.22 -14.71
CA SER A 310 -17.36 -8.20 -14.87
C SER A 310 -18.02 -6.87 -15.15
N ALA A 311 -17.48 -5.80 -14.57
CA ALA A 311 -18.00 -4.47 -14.78
C ALA A 311 -16.87 -3.47 -14.92
N ARG A 312 -17.08 -2.50 -15.80
CA ARG A 312 -16.20 -1.34 -15.96
C ARG A 312 -17.02 -0.06 -15.83
N GLY A 313 -16.51 0.87 -15.03
CA GLY A 313 -17.10 2.18 -14.81
C GLY A 313 -16.04 3.26 -14.81
N ILE A 314 -16.44 4.49 -15.14
CA ILE A 314 -15.56 5.65 -15.22
C ILE A 314 -16.06 6.66 -14.20
N LEU A 315 -15.37 6.78 -13.07
CA LEU A 315 -15.74 7.73 -12.02
C LEU A 315 -15.43 9.18 -12.45
N PHE A 316 -14.31 9.38 -13.13
CA PHE A 316 -13.91 10.68 -13.69
C PHE A 316 -13.42 10.50 -15.13
N PRO A 317 -13.82 11.36 -16.07
CA PRO A 317 -14.59 12.60 -15.89
C PRO A 317 -16.12 12.46 -15.97
N THR A 318 -16.65 11.29 -16.32
CA THR A 318 -18.07 11.13 -16.68
C THR A 318 -18.98 10.61 -15.57
N SER A 319 -18.41 10.06 -14.49
CA SER A 319 -19.16 9.44 -13.38
C SER A 319 -20.15 8.34 -13.79
N ALA A 320 -19.82 7.56 -14.81
CA ALA A 320 -20.59 6.41 -15.29
C ALA A 320 -20.29 5.17 -14.42
N MET A 321 -21.05 4.99 -13.34
CA MET A 321 -20.81 3.99 -12.29
C MET A 321 -21.97 2.98 -12.12
N GLU A 322 -22.96 3.00 -13.00
CA GLU A 322 -24.18 2.19 -12.91
C GLU A 322 -23.87 0.69 -12.92
N ASN A 323 -23.02 0.25 -13.86
CA ASN A 323 -22.59 -1.15 -13.96
C ASN A 323 -21.76 -1.59 -12.74
N ILE A 324 -21.00 -0.66 -12.15
CA ILE A 324 -20.22 -0.93 -10.95
C ILE A 324 -21.15 -1.12 -9.76
N ASN A 325 -22.16 -0.26 -9.60
CA ASN A 325 -23.18 -0.40 -8.56
C ASN A 325 -23.91 -1.74 -8.68
N LEU A 326 -24.34 -2.10 -9.89
CA LEU A 326 -25.02 -3.38 -10.13
C LEU A 326 -24.16 -4.57 -9.72
N LEU A 327 -22.87 -4.57 -10.07
CA LEU A 327 -21.99 -5.68 -9.72
C LEU A 327 -21.62 -5.68 -8.23
N LEU A 328 -21.51 -4.52 -7.59
CA LEU A 328 -21.34 -4.40 -6.14
C LEU A 328 -22.56 -4.93 -5.37
N SER A 329 -23.79 -4.66 -5.85
CA SER A 329 -25.01 -5.25 -5.28
C SER A 329 -24.96 -6.77 -5.31
N LYS A 330 -24.59 -7.37 -6.45
CA LYS A 330 -24.41 -8.82 -6.55
C LYS A 330 -23.29 -9.34 -5.64
N ALA A 331 -22.18 -8.61 -5.54
CA ALA A 331 -21.09 -8.98 -4.65
C ALA A 331 -21.50 -8.94 -3.17
N SER A 332 -22.33 -7.98 -2.77
CA SER A 332 -22.90 -7.94 -1.42
C SER A 332 -23.83 -9.12 -1.13
N GLU A 333 -24.66 -9.52 -2.09
CA GLU A 333 -25.50 -10.71 -1.97
C GLU A 333 -24.63 -11.97 -1.80
N CYS A 334 -23.60 -12.15 -2.64
CA CYS A 334 -22.65 -13.26 -2.51
C CYS A 334 -21.91 -13.28 -1.16
N LEU A 335 -21.62 -12.12 -0.58
CA LEU A 335 -20.99 -12.02 0.74
C LEU A 335 -21.95 -12.47 1.85
N ILE A 336 -23.22 -12.08 1.77
CA ILE A 336 -24.26 -12.51 2.72
C ILE A 336 -24.48 -14.03 2.63
N GLU A 337 -24.59 -14.58 1.42
CA GLU A 337 -24.72 -16.04 1.22
C GLU A 337 -23.50 -16.81 1.74
N SER A 338 -22.30 -16.26 1.55
CA SER A 338 -21.08 -16.83 2.12
C SER A 338 -21.11 -16.86 3.64
N LEU A 339 -21.58 -15.78 4.28
CA LEU A 339 -21.73 -15.73 5.73
C LEU A 339 -22.75 -16.76 6.23
N ILE A 340 -23.91 -16.85 5.58
CA ILE A 340 -24.94 -17.85 5.90
C ILE A 340 -24.36 -19.26 5.83
N SER A 341 -23.62 -19.57 4.76
CA SER A 341 -22.98 -20.88 4.57
C SER A 341 -22.00 -21.20 5.71
N GLU A 342 -21.20 -20.23 6.16
CA GLU A 342 -20.30 -20.41 7.30
C GLU A 342 -21.04 -20.56 8.64
N MET A 343 -22.16 -19.84 8.82
CA MET A 343 -23.01 -19.97 10.00
C MET A 343 -23.65 -21.35 10.08
N GLU A 344 -24.16 -21.86 8.96
CA GLU A 344 -24.71 -23.21 8.86
C GLU A 344 -23.64 -24.27 9.12
N ALA A 345 -22.45 -24.12 8.53
CA ALA A 345 -21.32 -25.03 8.74
C ALA A 345 -20.86 -25.04 10.21
N SER A 346 -20.99 -23.90 10.91
CA SER A 346 -20.63 -23.75 12.32
C SER A 346 -21.77 -24.15 13.27
N GLN A 347 -22.92 -24.58 12.75
CA GLN A 347 -24.10 -24.97 13.53
C GLN A 347 -24.61 -23.83 14.44
N GLU A 348 -24.56 -22.59 13.93
CA GLU A 348 -25.13 -21.43 14.61
C GLU A 348 -26.65 -21.56 14.76
N ASP A 349 -27.21 -20.76 15.68
CA ASP A 349 -28.65 -20.76 15.95
C ASP A 349 -29.47 -20.41 14.68
N VAL A 350 -30.57 -21.14 14.47
CA VAL A 350 -31.43 -21.00 13.30
C VAL A 350 -32.04 -19.59 13.23
N GLN A 351 -32.37 -18.96 14.36
CA GLN A 351 -32.91 -17.59 14.35
C GLN A 351 -31.84 -16.58 13.95
N ALA A 352 -30.59 -16.77 14.37
CA ALA A 352 -29.47 -15.93 13.93
C ALA A 352 -29.23 -16.04 12.42
N ILE A 353 -29.30 -17.25 11.86
CA ILE A 353 -29.19 -17.48 10.41
C ILE A 353 -30.35 -16.80 9.67
N GLU A 354 -31.58 -16.97 10.14
CA GLU A 354 -32.77 -16.33 9.56
C GLU A 354 -32.74 -14.80 9.63
N GLN A 355 -32.12 -14.23 10.67
CA GLN A 355 -31.89 -12.80 10.77
C GLN A 355 -30.98 -12.29 9.64
N VAL A 356 -29.87 -12.99 9.39
CA VAL A 356 -28.94 -12.64 8.30
C VAL A 356 -29.59 -12.82 6.93
N ARG A 357 -30.37 -13.90 6.72
CA ARG A 357 -31.13 -14.13 5.47
C ARG A 357 -32.14 -13.03 5.16
N ARG A 358 -32.69 -12.39 6.19
CA ARG A 358 -33.63 -11.26 6.05
C ARG A 358 -32.93 -9.91 6.03
N SER A 359 -31.60 -9.88 5.99
CA SER A 359 -30.83 -8.64 5.93
C SER A 359 -31.25 -7.81 4.71
N GLU A 360 -31.61 -6.56 4.97
CA GLU A 360 -31.83 -5.56 3.92
C GLU A 360 -30.59 -4.70 3.68
N ALA A 361 -29.43 -5.09 4.24
CA ALA A 361 -28.19 -4.36 4.10
C ALA A 361 -27.79 -4.26 2.62
N ARG A 362 -27.51 -3.04 2.16
CA ARG A 362 -27.08 -2.76 0.79
C ARG A 362 -25.74 -2.05 0.79
N LEU A 363 -24.86 -2.46 -0.11
CA LEU A 363 -23.64 -1.71 -0.36
C LEU A 363 -23.95 -0.52 -1.27
N GLU A 364 -24.05 0.66 -0.65
CA GLU A 364 -24.19 1.93 -1.35
C GLU A 364 -22.88 2.70 -1.30
N VAL A 365 -22.29 2.95 -2.47
CA VAL A 365 -21.06 3.73 -2.57
C VAL A 365 -21.41 5.18 -2.94
N PRO A 366 -21.18 6.17 -2.06
CA PRO A 366 -21.48 7.56 -2.36
C PRO A 366 -20.41 8.15 -3.28
N TRP A 367 -20.49 7.88 -4.58
CA TRP A 367 -19.47 8.23 -5.58
C TRP A 367 -19.09 9.72 -5.58
N ASP A 368 -20.04 10.62 -5.33
CA ASP A 368 -19.76 12.07 -5.21
C ASP A 368 -18.88 12.40 -3.99
N LEU A 369 -19.08 11.69 -2.87
CA LEU A 369 -18.23 11.84 -1.70
C LEU A 369 -16.85 11.21 -1.96
N VAL A 370 -16.81 10.04 -2.61
CA VAL A 370 -15.57 9.38 -3.03
C VAL A 370 -14.74 10.32 -3.91
N LEU A 371 -15.36 10.96 -4.91
CA LEU A 371 -14.70 11.90 -5.82
C LEU A 371 -14.21 13.16 -5.09
N ARG A 372 -14.97 13.69 -4.12
CA ARG A 372 -14.54 14.83 -3.28
C ARG A 372 -13.35 14.48 -2.39
N SER A 373 -13.36 13.31 -1.77
CA SER A 373 -12.21 12.81 -0.99
C SER A 373 -10.99 12.64 -1.88
N PHE A 374 -11.17 12.07 -3.08
CA PHE A 374 -10.10 11.91 -4.05
C PHE A 374 -9.53 13.25 -4.52
N ARG A 375 -10.36 14.27 -4.74
CA ARG A 375 -9.90 15.62 -5.06
C ARG A 375 -8.96 16.16 -3.99
N SER A 376 -9.29 15.97 -2.71
CA SER A 376 -8.41 16.40 -1.60
C SER A 376 -7.08 15.67 -1.65
N ALA A 377 -7.10 14.37 -1.95
CA ALA A 377 -5.89 13.56 -2.13
C ALA A 377 -5.04 13.99 -3.33
N VAL A 378 -5.65 14.42 -4.44
CA VAL A 378 -4.92 14.99 -5.59
C VAL A 378 -4.16 16.26 -5.17
N LEU A 379 -4.81 17.16 -4.43
CA LEU A 379 -4.16 18.36 -3.92
C LEU A 379 -3.03 18.03 -2.93
N THR A 380 -3.25 17.06 -2.05
CA THR A 380 -2.21 16.57 -1.13
C THR A 380 -1.03 15.97 -1.88
N ALA A 381 -1.27 15.10 -2.86
CA ALA A 381 -0.21 14.49 -3.68
C ALA A 381 0.60 15.54 -4.46
N ALA A 382 -0.05 16.59 -4.98
CA ALA A 382 0.65 17.71 -5.60
C ALA A 382 1.62 18.40 -4.62
N TYR A 383 1.18 18.62 -3.38
CA TYR A 383 1.99 19.24 -2.34
C TYR A 383 3.09 18.32 -1.81
N GLU A 384 2.83 17.03 -1.67
CA GLU A 384 3.84 16.00 -1.34
C GLU A 384 4.98 16.03 -2.37
N ARG A 385 4.63 16.02 -3.65
CA ARG A 385 5.60 16.15 -4.75
C ARG A 385 6.41 17.45 -4.67
N TYR A 386 5.78 18.56 -4.27
CA TYR A 386 6.47 19.83 -4.03
C TYR A 386 7.45 19.76 -2.85
N ILE A 387 7.05 19.17 -1.72
CA ILE A 387 7.92 18.97 -0.57
C ILE A 387 9.15 18.15 -0.96
N ASP A 388 8.94 17.00 -1.61
CA ASP A 388 10.02 16.10 -2.01
C ASP A 388 10.97 16.75 -3.00
N TRP A 389 10.43 17.43 -4.01
CA TRP A 389 11.23 18.18 -4.97
C TRP A 389 11.99 19.35 -4.32
N TYR A 390 11.37 20.10 -3.42
CA TYR A 390 12.01 21.25 -2.76
C TYR A 390 13.12 20.80 -1.79
N GLY A 391 12.90 19.69 -1.07
CA GLY A 391 13.85 19.12 -0.12
C GLY A 391 15.05 18.43 -0.78
N SER A 392 14.83 17.68 -1.87
CA SER A 392 15.90 16.97 -2.59
C SER A 392 16.99 17.90 -3.13
N GLY A 393 16.65 19.13 -3.52
CA GLY A 393 17.63 20.12 -3.99
C GLY A 393 18.55 20.70 -2.90
N LYS A 394 18.25 20.47 -1.61
CA LYS A 394 19.06 20.96 -0.48
C LYS A 394 19.99 19.90 0.11
N ARG A 395 19.85 18.63 -0.27
CA ARG A 395 20.81 17.58 0.09
C ARG A 395 22.09 17.86 -0.68
N LYS A 396 23.14 18.35 0.01
CA LYS A 396 24.48 18.41 -0.58
C LYS A 396 24.83 16.99 -1.06
N PRO A 397 25.40 16.83 -2.26
CA PRO A 397 25.96 15.53 -2.63
C PRO A 397 26.98 15.17 -1.55
N THR A 398 26.71 14.09 -0.82
CA THR A 398 27.73 13.43 -0.03
C THR A 398 28.82 13.05 -1.03
N THR A 399 29.93 13.78 -0.99
CA THR A 399 31.16 13.45 -1.68
C THR A 399 31.48 11.99 -1.38
N THR A 400 31.18 11.12 -2.33
CA THR A 400 31.73 9.77 -2.36
C THR A 400 33.23 9.94 -2.52
N ASP A 401 33.93 9.55 -1.46
CA ASP A 401 35.37 9.64 -1.31
C ASP A 401 36.06 8.93 -2.48
N SER A 402 36.65 9.72 -3.38
CA SER A 402 37.44 9.28 -4.53
C SER A 402 38.83 8.76 -4.15
N SER A 403 39.05 8.41 -2.89
CA SER A 403 40.33 7.88 -2.38
C SER A 403 40.48 6.38 -2.61
N ARG A 404 40.38 5.93 -3.87
CA ARG A 404 40.89 4.61 -4.31
C ARG A 404 41.45 4.70 -5.72
N LYS A 405 42.48 5.51 -5.92
CA LYS A 405 43.42 5.36 -7.04
C LYS A 405 44.75 6.05 -6.68
N THR A 406 45.65 5.30 -6.06
CA THR A 406 47.11 5.32 -6.32
C THR A 406 47.82 4.41 -5.34
N LEU A 407 48.11 3.18 -5.75
CA LEU A 407 49.32 2.44 -5.34
C LEU A 407 49.47 1.23 -6.25
N ARG A 408 49.97 1.49 -7.46
CA ARG A 408 50.67 0.50 -8.27
C ARG A 408 51.95 1.12 -8.79
N SER A 409 52.98 0.28 -8.81
CA SER A 409 54.31 0.41 -9.40
C SER A 409 55.41 1.01 -8.52
N GLY A 410 56.35 0.15 -8.12
CA GLY A 410 57.68 0.58 -7.66
C GLY A 410 58.54 -0.54 -7.07
N ARG A 411 59.03 -1.47 -7.91
CA ARG A 411 60.42 -1.99 -7.97
C ARG A 411 60.50 -3.43 -8.52
N GLN A 412 60.96 -3.52 -9.76
CA GLN A 412 61.93 -4.53 -10.19
C GLN A 412 63.32 -3.92 -10.07
N VAL A 413 64.28 -4.67 -9.52
CA VAL A 413 65.72 -4.57 -9.82
C VAL A 413 66.35 -5.93 -9.47
N PRO A 414 67.51 -6.23 -10.03
CA PRO A 414 67.75 -6.97 -11.28
C PRO A 414 67.61 -8.50 -11.15
#